data_AF-A0A2H0YYX0-F1
#
_entry.id   AF-A0A2H0YYX0-F1
#
_cell.length_a   1.000
_cell.length_b   1.000
_cell.length_c   1.000
_cell.angle_alpha   90.00
_cell.angle_beta   90.00
_cell.angle_gamma   90.00
#
_symmetry.space_group_name_H-M   'P 1'
#
loop_
_entity.id
_entity.type
_entity.pdbx_description
1 polymer ?
#
loop_
_entity_poly.entity_id
_entity_poly.type
_entity_poly.pdbx_seq_one_letter_code
_entity_poly.pdbx_strand_id
1 'polypeptide(L)'
;MQFVNTIYSRTGIFATATAAVWIAVTAFGEFFDGALNSACYSYLGCDSGFFGYDAIEHFLFGFAAVLAIVWVCRKFPQYSILSTSYWKTGLVLVASITLIAVLWEIGECFRDAYLLDIAHETLLDFARHINYLAQPSNIDTMGDLAFNLFGSLLAVLYINPRLQKFCACTTWL
;
A
#
# COMPACT_ATOMS: atom_id res chain seq x y z
N MET A 1 28.95 15.21 -12.71
CA MET A 1 27.50 15.47 -12.85
C MET A 1 26.84 14.31 -13.61
N GLN A 2 26.31 13.31 -12.90
CA GLN A 2 25.49 12.21 -13.46
C GLN A 2 24.07 12.23 -12.87
N PHE A 3 23.64 13.37 -12.34
CA PHE A 3 22.39 13.55 -11.60
C PHE A 3 21.13 13.59 -12.47
N VAL A 4 21.26 13.59 -13.81
CA VAL A 4 20.14 13.83 -14.73
C VAL A 4 19.47 12.54 -15.23
N ASN A 5 20.10 11.37 -15.07
CA ASN A 5 19.53 10.09 -15.52
C ASN A 5 18.62 9.39 -14.48
N THR A 6 18.35 10.00 -13.32
CA THR A 6 17.61 9.37 -12.21
C THR A 6 16.10 9.57 -12.24
N ILE A 7 15.57 10.52 -13.03
CA ILE A 7 14.11 10.72 -13.17
C ILE A 7 13.47 9.50 -13.86
N TYR A 8 14.15 8.92 -14.86
CA TYR A 8 13.68 7.75 -15.63
C TYR A 8 14.48 6.48 -15.32
N SER A 9 14.85 6.27 -14.06
CA SER A 9 15.37 4.94 -13.68
C SER A 9 14.27 3.90 -13.88
N ARG A 10 14.62 2.68 -14.33
CA ARG A 10 13.65 1.58 -14.51
C ARG A 10 12.76 1.40 -13.27
N THR A 11 13.34 1.53 -12.08
CA THR A 11 12.60 1.47 -10.81
C THR A 11 11.60 2.62 -10.64
N GLY A 12 11.93 3.84 -11.06
CA GLY A 12 10.98 4.96 -11.06
C GLY A 12 9.82 4.77 -12.03
N ILE A 13 10.08 4.21 -13.22
CA ILE A 13 9.02 3.86 -14.18
C ILE A 13 8.10 2.79 -13.60
N PHE A 14 8.66 1.72 -13.02
CA PHE A 14 7.85 0.68 -12.36
C PHE A 14 7.07 1.24 -11.16
N ALA A 15 7.70 2.05 -10.29
CA ALA A 15 7.03 2.69 -9.17
C ALA A 15 5.84 3.54 -9.63
N THR A 16 6.03 4.37 -10.66
CA THR A 16 4.99 5.24 -11.21
C THR A 16 3.87 4.42 -11.87
N ALA A 17 4.22 3.40 -12.64
CA ALA A 17 3.23 2.54 -13.32
C ALA A 17 2.39 1.76 -12.31
N THR A 18 3.01 1.14 -11.30
CA THR A 18 2.26 0.40 -10.28
C THR A 18 1.44 1.33 -9.40
N ALA A 19 1.96 2.51 -9.04
CA ALA A 19 1.16 3.51 -8.33
C ALA A 19 -0.04 4.00 -9.15
N ALA A 20 0.11 4.17 -10.47
CA ALA A 20 -1.00 4.53 -11.34
C ALA A 20 -2.05 3.41 -11.42
N VAL A 21 -1.63 2.13 -11.44
CA VAL A 21 -2.55 0.99 -11.38
C VAL A 21 -3.26 0.93 -10.04
N TRP A 22 -2.54 1.11 -8.93
CA TRP A 22 -3.13 1.18 -7.59
C TRP A 22 -4.18 2.30 -7.51
N ILE A 23 -3.83 3.54 -7.89
CA ILE A 23 -4.77 4.69 -7.90
C ILE A 23 -5.99 4.39 -8.78
N ALA A 24 -5.79 3.77 -9.94
CA ALA A 24 -6.90 3.41 -10.83
C ALA A 24 -7.81 2.34 -10.21
N VAL A 25 -7.23 1.38 -9.48
CA VAL A 25 -7.99 0.41 -8.69
C VAL A 25 -8.76 1.16 -7.63
N THR A 26 -8.13 1.85 -6.68
CA THR A 26 -8.79 2.59 -5.59
C THR A 26 -9.91 3.51 -6.10
N ALA A 27 -9.63 4.32 -7.13
CA ALA A 27 -10.63 5.23 -7.70
C ALA A 27 -11.83 4.48 -8.31
N PHE A 28 -11.62 3.30 -8.88
CA PHE A 28 -12.72 2.50 -9.40
C PHE A 28 -13.65 2.04 -8.29
N GLY A 29 -13.13 1.59 -7.15
CA GLY A 29 -13.92 1.19 -5.98
C GLY A 29 -14.70 2.39 -5.44
N GLU A 30 -14.01 3.48 -5.13
CA GLU A 30 -14.59 4.69 -4.55
C GLU A 30 -15.71 5.32 -5.41
N PHE A 31 -15.58 5.31 -6.76
CA PHE A 31 -16.52 6.02 -7.65
C PHE A 31 -17.60 5.15 -8.32
N PHE A 32 -17.48 3.82 -8.33
CA PHE A 32 -18.42 2.92 -9.03
C PHE A 32 -19.08 1.89 -8.08
N ASP A 33 -19.78 2.39 -7.04
CA ASP A 33 -20.53 1.62 -6.04
C ASP A 33 -19.70 0.78 -5.03
N GLY A 34 -18.39 1.03 -4.90
CA GLY A 34 -17.48 0.25 -4.04
C GLY A 34 -17.19 0.86 -2.67
N ALA A 35 -18.12 1.63 -2.10
CA ALA A 35 -18.04 2.05 -0.69
C ALA A 35 -19.10 1.35 0.19
N LEU A 36 -19.98 0.55 -0.44
CA LEU A 36 -20.86 -0.34 0.30
C LEU A 36 -20.10 -1.66 0.50
N ASN A 37 -19.83 -2.01 1.76
CA ASN A 37 -19.26 -3.31 2.19
C ASN A 37 -20.14 -4.53 1.85
N SER A 38 -21.15 -4.36 1.00
CA SER A 38 -22.00 -5.41 0.45
C SER A 38 -21.82 -5.57 -1.07
N ALA A 39 -20.99 -4.74 -1.71
CA ALA A 39 -20.70 -4.85 -3.13
C ALA A 39 -19.80 -6.07 -3.37
N CYS A 40 -20.24 -6.96 -4.27
CA CYS A 40 -19.39 -8.05 -4.76
C CYS A 40 -19.29 -7.96 -6.26
N TYR A 41 -18.05 -7.93 -6.74
CA TYR A 41 -17.73 -7.80 -8.15
C TYR A 41 -17.42 -9.18 -8.74
N SER A 42 -18.00 -9.45 -9.90
CA SER A 42 -17.68 -10.66 -10.66
C SER A 42 -16.16 -10.74 -10.88
N TYR A 43 -15.56 -11.86 -10.46
CA TYR A 43 -14.14 -12.19 -10.54
C TYR A 43 -13.18 -11.47 -9.57
N LEU A 44 -13.58 -10.34 -8.96
CA LEU A 44 -12.75 -9.62 -7.99
C LEU A 44 -13.10 -9.95 -6.53
N GLY A 45 -14.27 -10.56 -6.30
CA GLY A 45 -14.73 -10.91 -4.95
C GLY A 45 -15.55 -9.78 -4.31
N CYS A 46 -15.77 -9.88 -3.02
CA CYS A 46 -16.50 -8.88 -2.27
C CYS A 46 -15.59 -7.74 -1.82
N ASP A 47 -16.18 -6.60 -1.54
CA ASP A 47 -15.48 -5.43 -1.01
C ASP A 47 -14.95 -5.74 0.39
N SER A 48 -15.83 -6.16 1.30
CA SER A 48 -15.45 -6.58 2.65
C SER A 48 -15.07 -8.07 2.76
N GLY A 49 -14.16 -8.36 3.69
CA GLY A 49 -13.74 -9.68 4.11
C GLY A 49 -12.25 -9.93 3.85
N PHE A 50 -11.78 -11.14 4.16
CA PHE A 50 -10.34 -11.42 4.07
C PHE A 50 -9.80 -11.40 2.63
N PHE A 51 -10.60 -11.81 1.65
CA PHE A 51 -10.24 -11.92 0.23
C PHE A 51 -11.28 -11.19 -0.61
N GLY A 52 -10.84 -10.33 -1.52
CA GLY A 52 -11.78 -9.47 -2.23
C GLY A 52 -11.13 -8.41 -3.11
N TYR A 53 -11.94 -7.44 -3.49
CA TYR A 53 -11.48 -6.26 -4.22
C TYR A 53 -10.51 -5.44 -3.36
N ASP A 54 -10.84 -5.25 -2.07
CA ASP A 54 -10.02 -4.48 -1.14
C ASP A 54 -8.63 -5.13 -0.88
N ALA A 55 -8.61 -6.47 -0.80
CA ALA A 55 -7.36 -7.23 -0.78
C ALA A 55 -6.44 -6.95 -1.99
N ILE A 56 -7.00 -6.68 -3.18
CA ILE A 56 -6.21 -6.33 -4.37
C ILE A 56 -5.64 -4.92 -4.23
N GLU A 57 -6.44 -3.98 -3.72
CA GLU A 57 -5.99 -2.63 -3.42
C GLU A 57 -4.80 -2.64 -2.46
N HIS A 58 -4.94 -3.29 -1.31
CA HIS A 58 -3.88 -3.37 -0.30
C HIS A 58 -2.64 -4.11 -0.80
N PHE A 59 -2.81 -5.17 -1.59
CA PHE A 59 -1.68 -5.81 -2.25
C PHE A 59 -0.91 -4.86 -3.17
N LEU A 60 -1.62 -4.12 -4.02
CA LEU A 60 -1.02 -3.16 -4.94
C LEU A 60 -0.37 -2.00 -4.20
N PHE A 61 -0.99 -1.50 -3.13
CA PHE A 61 -0.41 -0.49 -2.26
C PHE A 61 0.91 -0.97 -1.66
N GLY A 62 0.92 -2.13 -1.00
CA GLY A 62 2.14 -2.69 -0.39
C GLY A 62 3.27 -2.87 -1.40
N PHE A 63 2.95 -3.30 -2.62
CA PHE A 63 3.92 -3.45 -3.70
C PHE A 63 4.44 -2.09 -4.20
N ALA A 64 3.54 -1.14 -4.49
CA ALA A 64 3.88 0.18 -5.00
C ALA A 64 4.70 0.99 -3.98
N ALA A 65 4.33 0.91 -2.69
CA ALA A 65 5.00 1.63 -1.62
C ALA A 65 6.46 1.22 -1.45
N VAL A 66 6.79 -0.09 -1.57
CA VAL A 66 8.17 -0.56 -1.59
C VAL A 66 8.96 0.07 -2.75
N LEU A 67 8.41 0.03 -3.96
CA LEU A 67 9.07 0.62 -5.13
C LEU A 67 9.27 2.13 -4.99
N ALA A 68 8.29 2.83 -4.43
CA ALA A 68 8.35 4.26 -4.16
C ALA A 68 9.44 4.60 -3.14
N ILE A 69 9.48 3.90 -1.99
CA ILE A 69 10.53 4.11 -0.97
C ILE A 69 11.91 3.86 -1.57
N VAL A 70 12.08 2.77 -2.33
CA VAL A 70 13.36 2.45 -2.99
C VAL A 70 13.75 3.54 -3.99
N TRP A 71 12.81 4.02 -4.80
CA TRP A 71 13.04 5.09 -5.75
C TRP A 71 13.45 6.40 -5.05
N VAL A 72 12.74 6.81 -4.01
CA VAL A 72 13.04 8.00 -3.20
C VAL A 72 14.42 7.88 -2.54
N CYS A 73 14.74 6.74 -1.91
CA CYS A 73 16.04 6.52 -1.28
C CYS A 73 17.20 6.54 -2.29
N ARG A 74 16.99 6.08 -3.52
CA ARG A 74 18.00 6.20 -4.60
C ARG A 74 18.14 7.62 -5.14
N LYS A 75 17.04 8.38 -5.16
CA LYS A 75 17.05 9.78 -5.60
C LYS A 75 17.69 10.71 -4.57
N PHE A 76 17.53 10.41 -3.29
CA PHE A 76 18.06 11.18 -2.15
C PHE A 76 18.90 10.28 -1.23
N PRO A 77 20.09 9.83 -1.67
CA PRO A 77 20.89 8.84 -0.94
C PRO A 77 21.33 9.31 0.45
N GLN A 78 21.46 10.61 0.69
CA GLN A 78 21.81 11.19 2.00
C GLN A 78 20.74 10.97 3.08
N TYR A 79 19.49 10.69 2.69
CA TYR A 79 18.38 10.38 3.61
C TYR A 79 17.94 8.91 3.51
N SER A 80 18.73 8.07 2.84
CA SER A 80 18.37 6.66 2.61
C SER A 80 18.37 5.88 3.92
N ILE A 81 17.24 5.23 4.22
CA ILE A 81 17.10 4.26 5.31
C ILE A 81 17.55 2.84 4.90
N LEU A 82 17.87 2.63 3.61
CA LEU A 82 18.21 1.32 3.07
C LEU A 82 19.64 0.91 3.43
N SER A 83 19.82 -0.36 3.78
CA SER A 83 21.12 -0.94 4.11
C SER A 83 21.85 -1.45 2.86
N THR A 84 23.18 -1.51 2.94
CA THR A 84 24.00 -2.24 1.96
C THR A 84 23.71 -3.74 1.96
N SER A 85 23.24 -4.29 3.07
CA SER A 85 22.86 -5.70 3.17
C SER A 85 21.42 -5.91 2.68
N TYR A 86 21.23 -6.81 1.72
CA TYR A 86 19.93 -7.10 1.12
C TYR A 86 18.86 -7.51 2.14
N TRP A 87 19.18 -8.44 3.04
CA TRP A 87 18.20 -8.92 4.03
C TRP A 87 17.78 -7.81 5.00
N LYS A 88 18.71 -6.92 5.40
CA LYS A 88 18.40 -5.76 6.24
C LYS A 88 17.50 -4.77 5.52
N THR A 89 17.76 -4.53 4.24
CA THR A 89 16.90 -3.69 3.39
C THR A 89 15.50 -4.29 3.26
N GLY A 90 15.39 -5.59 3.02
CA GLY A 90 14.11 -6.29 2.99
C GLY A 90 13.34 -6.11 4.29
N LEU A 91 13.98 -6.35 5.44
CA LEU A 91 13.36 -6.16 6.75
C LEU A 91 12.89 -4.72 6.99
N VAL A 92 13.73 -3.72 6.69
CA VAL A 92 13.37 -2.29 6.86
C VAL A 92 12.16 -1.93 5.98
N LEU A 93 12.15 -2.37 4.72
CA LEU A 93 11.05 -2.09 3.80
C LEU A 93 9.75 -2.73 4.28
N VAL A 94 9.78 -4.03 4.54
CA VAL A 94 8.59 -4.77 5.02
C VAL A 94 8.06 -4.17 6.32
N ALA A 95 8.93 -3.93 7.31
CA ALA A 95 8.52 -3.35 8.58
C ALA A 95 7.93 -1.94 8.43
N SER A 96 8.48 -1.12 7.52
CA SER A 96 7.95 0.22 7.26
C SER A 96 6.56 0.16 6.62
N ILE A 97 6.35 -0.73 5.64
CA ILE A 97 5.03 -0.89 5.00
C ILE A 97 4.01 -1.47 5.98
N THR A 98 4.38 -2.48 6.78
CA THR A 98 3.50 -3.01 7.81
C THR A 98 3.10 -1.94 8.83
N LEU A 99 4.03 -1.07 9.24
CA LEU A 99 3.71 0.04 10.13
C LEU A 99 2.73 1.03 9.48
N ILE A 100 2.95 1.38 8.20
CA ILE A 100 2.03 2.25 7.46
C ILE A 100 0.64 1.63 7.37
N ALA A 101 0.54 0.34 7.05
CA ALA A 101 -0.72 -0.38 6.99
C ALA A 101 -1.43 -0.37 8.36
N VAL A 102 -0.73 -0.68 9.46
CA VAL A 102 -1.32 -0.60 10.81
C VAL A 102 -1.82 0.80 11.13
N LEU A 103 -1.08 1.85 10.75
CA LEU A 103 -1.51 3.24 10.97
C LEU A 103 -2.71 3.62 10.10
N TRP A 104 -2.81 3.06 8.89
CA TRP A 104 -3.97 3.21 8.00
C TRP A 104 -5.22 2.64 8.68
N GLU A 105 -5.18 1.37 9.10
CA GLU A 105 -6.28 0.69 9.80
C GLU A 105 -6.75 1.45 11.05
N ILE A 106 -5.79 1.94 11.84
CA ILE A 106 -6.09 2.76 13.02
C ILE A 106 -6.80 4.06 12.61
N GLY A 107 -6.36 4.68 11.51
CA GLY A 107 -6.97 5.89 10.96
C GLY A 107 -8.42 5.66 10.53
N GLU A 108 -8.71 4.54 9.87
CA GLU A 108 -10.06 4.16 9.48
C GLU A 108 -10.96 3.87 10.68
N CYS A 109 -10.44 3.14 11.67
CA CYS A 109 -11.13 2.92 12.94
C CYS A 109 -11.53 4.25 13.61
N PHE A 110 -10.60 5.22 13.66
CA PHE A 110 -10.90 6.54 14.23
C PHE A 110 -11.90 7.33 13.39
N ARG A 111 -11.81 7.26 12.06
CA ARG A 111 -12.78 7.87 11.14
C ARG A 111 -14.18 7.33 11.40
N ASP A 112 -14.34 6.01 11.44
CA ASP A 112 -15.63 5.36 11.63
C ASP A 112 -16.23 5.70 12.98
N ALA A 113 -15.43 5.63 14.05
CA ALA A 113 -15.86 6.02 15.40
C ALA A 113 -16.29 7.49 15.45
N TYR A 114 -15.54 8.40 14.82
CA TYR A 114 -15.91 9.81 14.75
C TYR A 114 -17.24 10.02 14.00
N LEU A 115 -17.42 9.39 12.84
CA LEU A 115 -18.61 9.58 12.04
C LEU A 115 -19.86 8.99 12.69
N LEU A 116 -19.74 7.82 13.34
CA LEU A 116 -20.84 7.19 14.07
C LEU A 116 -21.17 7.93 15.37
N ASP A 117 -20.19 8.12 16.25
CA ASP A 117 -20.44 8.52 17.64
C ASP A 117 -20.49 10.05 17.82
N ILE A 118 -19.84 10.82 16.93
CA ILE A 118 -19.73 12.28 17.05
C ILE A 118 -20.55 12.97 15.96
N ALA A 119 -20.37 12.62 14.69
CA ALA A 119 -21.12 13.23 13.59
C ALA A 119 -22.55 12.66 13.44
N HIS A 120 -22.82 11.50 14.05
CA HIS A 120 -24.11 10.80 14.00
C HIS A 120 -24.55 10.49 12.55
N GLU A 121 -23.61 10.19 11.68
CA GLU A 121 -23.90 9.78 10.30
C GLU A 121 -24.43 8.34 10.26
N THR A 122 -25.39 8.09 9.38
CA THR A 122 -25.94 6.73 9.19
C THR A 122 -25.01 5.91 8.30
N LEU A 123 -23.90 5.46 8.86
CA LEU A 123 -22.94 4.59 8.18
C LEU A 123 -23.31 3.11 8.28
N LEU A 124 -24.09 2.73 9.30
CA LEU A 124 -24.51 1.36 9.54
C LEU A 124 -26.01 1.32 9.83
N ASP A 125 -26.78 0.66 8.94
CA ASP A 125 -28.20 0.36 9.15
C ASP A 125 -28.50 -1.05 8.62
N PHE A 126 -28.62 -2.00 9.55
CA PHE A 126 -28.90 -3.39 9.23
C PHE A 126 -30.27 -3.61 8.58
N ALA A 127 -31.27 -2.79 8.90
CA ALA A 127 -32.61 -2.92 8.34
C ALA A 127 -32.66 -2.48 6.87
N ARG A 128 -31.78 -1.54 6.48
CA ARG A 128 -31.64 -1.05 5.11
C ARG A 128 -30.46 -1.66 4.35
N HIS A 129 -29.76 -2.62 4.94
CA HIS A 129 -28.55 -3.22 4.40
C HIS A 129 -27.47 -2.19 4.03
N ILE A 130 -27.35 -1.13 4.85
CA ILE A 130 -26.35 -0.09 4.70
C ILE A 130 -25.14 -0.44 5.58
N ASN A 131 -23.96 -0.53 4.96
CA ASN A 131 -22.69 -0.65 5.66
C ASN A 131 -21.59 0.10 4.89
N TYR A 132 -21.28 1.31 5.36
CA TYR A 132 -20.25 2.22 4.83
C TYR A 132 -19.06 2.38 5.79
N LEU A 133 -18.91 1.47 6.75
CA LEU A 133 -17.75 1.47 7.64
C LEU A 133 -16.48 1.26 6.80
N ALA A 134 -15.41 2.00 7.07
CA ALA A 134 -14.11 1.62 6.52
C ALA A 134 -13.58 0.32 7.16
N GLN A 135 -14.00 0.00 8.39
CA GLN A 135 -13.69 -1.27 9.06
C GLN A 135 -14.94 -2.08 9.41
N PRO A 136 -15.59 -2.73 8.43
CA PRO A 136 -16.77 -3.57 8.65
C PRO A 136 -16.53 -4.76 9.59
N SER A 137 -15.31 -5.30 9.67
CA SER A 137 -15.01 -6.42 10.56
C SER A 137 -13.53 -6.61 10.86
N ASN A 138 -13.18 -7.31 11.95
CA ASN A 138 -11.79 -7.71 12.22
C ASN A 138 -11.16 -8.57 11.12
N ILE A 139 -11.98 -9.32 10.37
CA ILE A 139 -11.50 -10.20 9.29
C ILE A 139 -11.01 -9.38 8.10
N ASP A 140 -11.63 -8.23 7.89
CA ASP A 140 -11.31 -7.23 6.88
C ASP A 140 -9.91 -6.65 7.12
N THR A 141 -9.75 -5.95 8.26
CA THR A 141 -8.47 -5.43 8.77
C THR A 141 -7.35 -6.47 8.72
N MET A 142 -7.64 -7.73 9.06
CA MET A 142 -6.66 -8.81 8.97
C MET A 142 -6.26 -9.13 7.53
N GLY A 143 -7.21 -9.15 6.60
CA GLY A 143 -6.98 -9.24 5.17
C GLY A 143 -6.09 -8.11 4.69
N ASP A 144 -6.45 -6.87 4.99
CA ASP A 144 -5.77 -5.67 4.51
C ASP A 144 -4.31 -5.63 4.93
N LEU A 145 -4.05 -5.89 6.22
CA LEU A 145 -2.71 -6.03 6.75
C LEU A 145 -1.93 -7.18 6.08
N ALA A 146 -2.58 -8.34 5.86
CA ALA A 146 -1.95 -9.48 5.23
C ALA A 146 -1.59 -9.22 3.77
N PHE A 147 -2.46 -8.55 3.02
CA PHE A 147 -2.24 -8.24 1.60
C PHE A 147 -1.23 -7.12 1.39
N ASN A 148 -1.24 -6.08 2.23
CA ASN A 148 -0.16 -5.09 2.29
C ASN A 148 1.21 -5.76 2.52
N LEU A 149 1.26 -6.66 3.51
CA LEU A 149 2.48 -7.43 3.82
C LEU A 149 2.90 -8.29 2.62
N PHE A 150 1.97 -9.02 2.01
CA PHE A 150 2.26 -9.89 0.87
C PHE A 150 2.77 -9.11 -0.35
N GLY A 151 2.13 -7.99 -0.69
CA GLY A 151 2.57 -7.07 -1.74
C GLY A 151 3.99 -6.55 -1.50
N SER A 152 4.28 -6.14 -0.26
CA SER A 152 5.61 -5.66 0.13
C SER A 152 6.69 -6.74 -0.01
N LEU A 153 6.41 -7.98 0.40
CA LEU A 153 7.33 -9.10 0.29
C LEU A 153 7.65 -9.42 -1.17
N LEU A 154 6.64 -9.45 -2.03
CA LEU A 154 6.83 -9.71 -3.46
C LEU A 154 7.64 -8.60 -4.13
N ALA A 155 7.38 -7.33 -3.77
CA ALA A 155 8.16 -6.20 -4.27
C ALA A 155 9.63 -6.27 -3.82
N VAL A 156 9.89 -6.67 -2.57
CA VAL A 156 11.26 -6.90 -2.07
C VAL A 156 11.99 -7.97 -2.89
N LEU A 157 11.32 -9.08 -3.21
CA LEU A 157 11.90 -10.12 -4.09
C LEU A 157 12.18 -9.59 -5.51
N TYR A 158 11.30 -8.73 -6.02
CA TYR A 158 11.43 -8.11 -7.34
C TYR A 158 12.63 -7.14 -7.43
N ILE A 159 12.91 -6.35 -6.39
CA ILE A 159 14.02 -5.37 -6.36
C ILE A 159 15.43 -5.99 -6.17
N ASN A 160 15.55 -7.32 -6.29
CA ASN A 160 16.73 -8.20 -6.22
C ASN A 160 18.14 -7.52 -6.31
N PRO A 161 19.15 -8.00 -5.52
CA PRO A 161 20.49 -7.40 -5.28
C PRO A 161 21.33 -6.88 -6.46
N ARG A 162 20.99 -7.16 -7.71
CA ARG A 162 21.66 -6.51 -8.87
C ARG A 162 21.47 -4.99 -8.88
N LEU A 163 20.43 -4.48 -8.20
CA LEU A 163 20.19 -3.04 -8.07
C LEU A 163 20.94 -2.37 -6.90
N GLN A 164 21.55 -3.13 -5.97
CA GLN A 164 22.32 -2.57 -4.84
C GLN A 164 23.73 -2.09 -5.21
N LYS A 165 24.25 -2.47 -6.39
CA LYS A 165 25.59 -2.04 -6.84
C LYS A 165 25.73 -0.53 -7.02
N PHE A 166 24.64 0.24 -7.00
CA PHE A 166 24.66 1.70 -7.19
C PHE A 166 24.85 2.52 -5.91
N CYS A 167 24.60 1.97 -4.71
CA CYS A 167 24.78 2.73 -3.47
C CYS A 167 26.19 2.64 -2.86
N ALA A 168 27.04 1.71 -3.34
CA ALA A 168 28.39 1.50 -2.81
C ALA A 168 29.48 2.34 -3.51
N CYS A 169 29.13 3.15 -4.52
CA CYS A 169 30.12 3.85 -5.37
C CYS A 169 30.22 5.36 -5.13
N THR A 170 29.60 5.90 -4.08
CA THR A 170 29.63 7.35 -3.76
C THR A 170 30.37 7.72 -2.47
N THR A 171 31.06 6.77 -1.82
CA THR A 171 32.07 7.09 -0.80
C THR A 171 33.44 7.28 -1.42
N TRP A 172 33.58 8.25 -2.33
CA TRP A 172 34.85 8.86 -2.71
C TRP A 172 34.56 10.28 -3.19
N LEU A 173 34.53 11.21 -2.23
CA LEU A 173 35.13 12.56 -2.24
C LEU A 173 34.76 13.27 -0.95
#